data_AF-A0A2G5IEU7-F1
#
_entry.id   AF-A0A2G5IEU7-F1
#
_cell.length_a   1.000
_cell.length_b   1.000
_cell.length_c   1.000
_cell.angle_alpha   90.00
_cell.angle_beta   90.00
_cell.angle_gamma   90.00
#
_symmetry.space_group_name_H-M   'P 1'
#
loop_
_entity.id
_entity.type
_entity.pdbx_description
1 polymer ?
#
loop_
_entity_poly.entity_id
_entity_poly.type
_entity_poly.pdbx_seq_one_letter_code
_entity_poly.pdbx_strand_id
1 'polypeptide(L)'
;MRGFEWDSEEAVAYEAAIEAVNGVVGAYSARIAAEEARPEPDAQAIAAAIAGRREVQRLRESLDPADHAAIARTRREMTELARQIREVRR
;
A
#
# COMPACT_ATOMS: atom_id res chain seq x y z
N MET A 1 10.03 -37.69 -12.41
CA MET A 1 9.51 -36.70 -11.44
C MET A 1 9.67 -35.33 -12.04
N ARG A 2 8.56 -34.67 -12.41
CA ARG A 2 8.59 -33.24 -12.80
C ARG A 2 8.48 -32.43 -11.51
N GLY A 3 9.43 -31.53 -11.32
CA GLY A 3 9.60 -30.73 -10.10
C GLY A 3 8.43 -29.80 -9.84
N PHE A 4 8.12 -29.64 -8.56
CA PHE A 4 7.13 -28.72 -8.03
C PHE A 4 7.80 -27.34 -7.92
N GLU A 5 7.87 -26.61 -9.03
CA GLU A 5 8.56 -25.31 -9.11
C GLU A 5 7.59 -24.13 -9.27
N TRP A 6 6.28 -24.39 -9.27
CA TRP A 6 5.24 -23.39 -9.53
C TRP A 6 4.76 -22.63 -8.29
N ASP A 7 4.91 -23.17 -7.08
CA ASP A 7 4.31 -22.60 -5.86
C ASP A 7 5.09 -21.40 -5.28
N SER A 8 6.31 -21.11 -5.76
CA SER A 8 7.17 -20.09 -5.16
C SER A 8 7.07 -18.70 -5.82
N GLU A 9 7.04 -18.60 -7.15
CA GLU A 9 7.11 -17.29 -7.82
C GLU A 9 5.81 -16.49 -7.71
N GLU A 10 4.66 -17.16 -7.87
CA GLU A 10 3.34 -16.53 -7.77
C GLU A 10 3.05 -16.06 -6.34
N ALA A 11 3.36 -16.90 -5.36
CA ALA A 11 3.26 -16.54 -3.94
C ALA A 11 4.20 -15.38 -3.59
N VAL A 12 5.45 -15.39 -4.06
CA VAL A 12 6.40 -14.28 -3.86
C VAL A 12 5.90 -12.99 -4.51
N ALA A 13 5.33 -13.05 -5.71
CA ALA A 13 4.80 -11.87 -6.38
C ALA A 13 3.59 -11.29 -5.63
N TYR A 14 2.69 -12.15 -5.17
CA TYR A 14 1.52 -11.75 -4.36
C TYR A 14 1.96 -11.12 -3.03
N GLU A 15 2.84 -11.78 -2.28
CA GLU A 15 3.38 -11.24 -1.02
C GLU A 15 4.09 -9.90 -1.23
N ALA A 16 4.86 -9.75 -2.30
CA ALA A 16 5.49 -8.48 -2.64
C ALA A 16 4.48 -7.36 -2.94
N ALA A 17 3.31 -7.69 -3.50
CA ALA A 17 2.22 -6.72 -3.67
C ALA A 17 1.56 -6.36 -2.33
N ILE A 18 1.33 -7.34 -1.44
CA ILE A 18 0.81 -7.10 -0.09
C ILE A 18 1.77 -6.22 0.72
N GLU A 19 3.07 -6.46 0.64
CA GLU A 19 4.09 -5.61 1.28
C GLU A 19 4.07 -4.18 0.74
N ALA A 20 3.89 -3.99 -0.56
CA ALA A 20 3.75 -2.66 -1.15
C ALA A 20 2.49 -1.94 -0.62
N VAL A 21 1.35 -2.62 -0.51
CA VAL A 21 0.12 -2.11 0.11
C VAL A 21 0.37 -1.71 1.57
N ASN A 22 1.00 -2.59 2.35
CA ASN A 22 1.35 -2.32 3.75
C ASN A 22 2.26 -1.09 3.88
N GLY A 23 3.18 -0.91 2.93
CA GLY A 23 4.02 0.28 2.82
C GLY A 23 3.22 1.59 2.67
N VAL A 24 2.14 1.58 1.89
CA VAL A 24 1.22 2.73 1.75
C VAL A 24 0.43 2.98 3.03
N VAL A 25 -0.08 1.91 3.66
CA VAL A 25 -0.80 2.00 4.95
C VAL A 25 0.08 2.61 6.03
N GLY A 26 1.34 2.18 6.11
CA GLY A 26 2.35 2.75 6.99
C GLY A 26 2.63 4.22 6.69
N ALA A 27 2.76 4.59 5.41
CA ALA A 27 2.97 5.98 5.00
C ALA A 27 1.81 6.91 5.40
N TYR A 28 0.56 6.50 5.17
CA TYR A 28 -0.61 7.26 5.62
C TYR A 28 -0.68 7.37 7.14
N SER A 29 -0.39 6.28 7.86
CA SER A 29 -0.45 6.29 9.32
C SER A 29 0.61 7.22 9.91
N ALA A 30 1.82 7.24 9.34
CA ALA A 30 2.86 8.20 9.72
C ALA A 30 2.47 9.65 9.39
N ARG A 31 1.79 9.90 8.24
CA ARG A 31 1.29 11.23 7.87
C ARG A 31 0.24 11.74 8.86
N ILE A 32 -0.73 10.89 9.21
CA ILE A 32 -1.77 11.22 10.20
C ILE A 32 -1.12 11.60 11.53
N ALA A 33 -0.25 10.74 12.05
CA ALA A 33 0.43 11.00 13.33
C ALA A 33 1.28 12.28 13.31
N ALA A 34 1.93 12.59 12.17
CA ALA A 34 2.70 13.82 12.03
C ALA A 34 1.81 15.07 12.03
N GLU A 35 0.65 15.01 11.36
CA GLU A 35 -0.31 16.12 11.32
C GLU A 35 -0.99 16.34 12.67
N GLU A 36 -1.39 15.26 13.35
CA GLU A 36 -1.98 15.31 14.70
C GLU A 36 -1.03 15.88 15.75
N ALA A 37 0.29 15.75 15.55
CA ALA A 37 1.30 16.29 16.46
C ALA A 37 1.60 17.79 16.26
N ARG A 38 0.99 18.45 15.26
CA ARG A 38 1.20 19.89 15.03
C ARG A 38 0.46 20.72 16.09
N PRO A 39 0.96 21.94 16.41
CA PRO A 39 0.25 22.85 17.33
C PRO A 39 -1.17 23.21 16.86
N GLU A 40 -1.36 23.29 15.54
CA GLU A 40 -2.65 23.47 14.87
C GLU A 40 -2.77 22.40 13.77
N PRO A 41 -3.38 21.23 14.08
CA PRO A 41 -3.59 20.17 13.11
C PRO A 41 -4.59 20.55 12.02
N ASP A 42 -4.27 20.22 10.77
CA ASP A 42 -5.18 20.33 9.64
C ASP A 42 -6.11 19.11 9.58
N ALA A 43 -7.34 19.30 10.05
CA ALA A 43 -8.37 18.27 10.04
C ALA A 43 -8.72 17.75 8.63
N GLN A 44 -8.60 18.59 7.59
CA GLN A 44 -8.84 18.18 6.21
C GLN A 44 -7.71 17.28 5.71
N ALA A 45 -6.46 17.60 6.03
CA ALA A 45 -5.32 16.75 5.69
C ALA A 45 -5.39 15.38 6.38
N ILE A 46 -5.80 15.33 7.66
CA ILE A 46 -6.03 14.08 8.40
C ILE A 46 -7.15 13.27 7.74
N ALA A 47 -8.31 13.90 7.45
CA ALA A 47 -9.44 13.23 6.82
C ALA A 47 -9.08 12.65 5.44
N ALA A 48 -8.31 13.40 4.64
CA ALA A 48 -7.82 12.93 3.35
C ALA A 48 -6.89 11.71 3.49
N ALA A 49 -5.98 11.72 4.45
CA ALA A 49 -5.08 10.59 4.71
C ALA A 49 -5.85 9.34 5.21
N ILE A 50 -6.87 9.52 6.05
CA ILE A 50 -7.75 8.42 6.48
C ILE A 50 -8.52 7.84 5.31
N ALA A 51 -9.07 8.68 4.43
CA ALA A 51 -9.78 8.24 3.23
C ALA A 51 -8.86 7.44 2.29
N GLY A 52 -7.64 7.94 2.04
CA GLY A 52 -6.64 7.24 1.24
C GLY A 52 -6.24 5.88 1.82
N ARG A 53 -6.05 5.79 3.15
CA ARG A 53 -5.77 4.51 3.81
C ARG A 53 -6.90 3.50 3.66
N ARG A 54 -8.16 3.95 3.78
CA ARG A 54 -9.34 3.08 3.61
C ARG A 54 -9.45 2.56 2.18
N GLU A 55 -9.15 3.39 1.19
CA GLU A 55 -9.20 2.97 -0.21
C GLU A 55 -8.18 1.87 -0.51
N VAL A 56 -6.96 2.02 0.01
CA VAL A 56 -5.91 1.02 -0.14
C VAL A 56 -6.26 -0.30 0.56
N GLN A 57 -6.95 -0.25 1.70
CA GLN A 57 -7.47 -1.46 2.35
C GLN A 57 -8.50 -2.20 1.47
N ARG A 58 -9.44 -1.47 0.86
CA ARG A 58 -10.43 -2.08 -0.06
C ARG A 58 -9.77 -2.69 -1.29
N LEU A 59 -8.77 -2.00 -1.87
CA LEU A 59 -8.00 -2.52 -2.99
C LEU A 59 -7.36 -3.87 -2.63
N ARG A 60 -6.75 -3.96 -1.44
CA ARG A 60 -6.16 -5.21 -0.94
C ARG A 60 -7.19 -6.33 -0.81
N GLU A 61 -8.36 -6.03 -0.23
CA GLU A 61 -9.45 -7.00 -0.08
C GLU A 61 -9.99 -7.50 -1.42
N SER A 62 -9.88 -6.69 -2.47
CA SER A 62 -10.31 -7.05 -3.83
C SER A 62 -9.23 -7.72 -4.69
N LEU A 63 -8.01 -7.87 -4.19
CA LEU A 63 -6.90 -8.40 -4.99
C LEU A 63 -7.04 -9.91 -5.15
N ASP A 64 -7.22 -10.35 -6.39
CA ASP A 64 -7.22 -11.77 -6.74
C ASP A 64 -5.78 -12.31 -6.83
N PRO A 65 -5.40 -13.32 -6.02
CA PRO A 65 -4.07 -13.95 -6.10
C PRO A 65 -3.77 -14.61 -7.46
N ALA A 66 -4.79 -14.93 -8.26
CA ALA A 66 -4.62 -15.53 -9.59
C ALA A 66 -4.46 -14.49 -10.71
N ASP A 67 -4.75 -13.20 -10.46
CA ASP A 67 -4.53 -12.14 -11.45
C ASP A 67 -3.12 -11.56 -11.33
N HIS A 68 -2.15 -12.25 -11.94
CA HIS A 68 -0.75 -11.83 -11.95
C HIS A 68 -0.54 -10.41 -12.53
N ALA A 69 -1.38 -9.99 -13.48
CA ALA A 69 -1.29 -8.67 -14.06
C ALA A 69 -1.74 -7.60 -13.06
N ALA A 70 -2.81 -7.85 -12.30
CA ALA A 70 -3.24 -6.99 -11.20
C ALA A 70 -2.19 -6.94 -10.08
N ILE A 71 -1.63 -8.07 -9.67
CA ILE A 71 -0.56 -8.13 -8.67
C ILE A 71 0.63 -7.25 -9.06
N ALA A 72 1.11 -7.41 -10.31
CA ALA A 72 2.25 -6.63 -10.80
C ALA A 72 1.95 -5.13 -10.90
N ARG A 73 0.72 -4.74 -11.29
CA ARG A 73 0.28 -3.34 -11.29
C ARG A 73 0.22 -2.77 -9.87
N THR A 74 -0.49 -3.46 -8.97
CA THR A 74 -0.66 -3.07 -7.56
C THR A 74 0.70 -2.87 -6.89
N ARG A 75 1.66 -3.80 -7.08
CA ARG A 75 3.00 -3.65 -6.52
C ARG A 75 3.68 -2.36 -6.94
N ARG A 76 3.65 -2.03 -8.23
CA ARG A 76 4.29 -0.80 -8.77
C ARG A 76 3.59 0.45 -8.27
N GLU A 77 2.26 0.50 -8.39
CA GLU A 77 1.45 1.65 -8.02
C GLU A 77 1.53 1.96 -6.53
N MET A 78 1.46 0.94 -5.67
CA MET A 78 1.53 1.13 -4.22
C MET A 78 2.95 1.52 -3.77
N THR A 79 3.99 0.97 -4.38
CA THR A 79 5.38 1.38 -4.10
C THR A 79 5.56 2.88 -4.39
N GLU A 80 5.07 3.32 -5.54
CA GLU A 80 5.17 4.72 -5.97
C GLU A 80 4.31 5.64 -5.12
N LEU A 81 3.06 5.26 -4.80
CA LEU A 81 2.19 6.01 -3.91
C LEU A 81 2.80 6.18 -2.51
N ALA A 82 3.38 5.11 -1.94
CA ALA A 82 4.04 5.18 -0.64
C ALA A 82 5.21 6.17 -0.65
N ARG A 83 5.97 6.23 -1.75
CA ARG A 83 7.05 7.21 -1.96
C ARG A 83 6.49 8.63 -1.99
N GLN A 84 5.46 8.88 -2.80
CA GLN A 84 4.83 10.19 -2.90
C GLN A 84 4.29 10.70 -1.56
N ILE A 85 3.57 9.85 -0.81
CA ILE A 85 3.04 10.24 0.52
C ILE A 85 4.15 10.64 1.49
N ARG A 86 5.29 9.92 1.46
CA ARG A 86 6.47 10.24 2.29
C ARG A 86 7.18 11.51 1.84
N GLU A 87 7.18 11.83 0.56
CA GLU A 87 7.84 13.02 0.02
C GLU A 87 7.08 14.30 0.32
N VAL A 88 5.75 14.27 0.38
CA VAL A 88 4.93 15.41 0.83
C VAL A 88 5.22 15.80 2.31
N ARG A 89 6.01 15.00 3.04
CA ARG A 89 6.48 15.32 4.40
C ARG A 89 7.74 16.20 4.41
N ARG A 90 8.51 16.29 3.32
CA ARG A 90 9.73 17.10 3.22
C ARG A 90 9.41 18.52 2.77
#